data_AF-A0A1E3Q8E2-F1
#
_entry.id   AF-A0A1E3Q8E2-F1
#
_cell.length_a   1.000
_cell.length_b   1.000
_cell.length_c   1.000
_cell.angle_alpha   90.00
_cell.angle_beta   90.00
_cell.angle_gamma   90.00
#
_symmetry.space_group_name_H-M   'P 1'
#
loop_
_entity.id
_entity.type
_entity.pdbx_description
1 polymer ?
#
loop_
_entity_poly.entity_id
_entity_poly.type
_entity_poly.pdbx_seq_one_letter_code
_entity_poly.pdbx_strand_id
1 'polypeptide(L)'
;MADALNVPSDPSSHPLESRLKNWEQTQFDLKMENLRRLFGTHEPVKRVMELEAVNASLPLYPDVLRRAEVVSGNGAPGSRTDPAREILLGRDGIVDWEDIYGGMDECPLDFHTDLERRNKV
;
A
#
# COMPACT_ATOMS: atom_id res chain seq x y z
N MET A 1 21.81 6.67 19.50
CA MET A 1 20.92 5.84 18.66
C MET A 1 19.57 6.56 18.53
N ALA A 2 19.57 7.69 17.83
CA ALA A 2 18.38 8.45 17.49
C ALA A 2 18.65 9.03 16.10
N ASP A 3 18.09 8.40 15.09
CA ASP A 3 18.06 8.93 13.72
C ASP A 3 16.86 9.87 13.66
N ALA A 4 17.05 11.13 14.06
CA ALA A 4 15.94 12.02 14.39
C ALA A 4 16.15 13.45 13.87
N LEU A 5 16.74 13.61 12.70
CA LEU A 5 16.46 14.72 11.78
C LEU A 5 16.77 14.21 10.37
N ASN A 6 15.72 13.88 9.62
CA ASN A 6 15.77 13.66 8.19
C ASN A 6 16.20 14.97 7.50
N VAL A 7 17.50 15.25 7.54
CA VAL A 7 18.12 16.42 6.92
C VAL A 7 18.13 16.15 5.42
N PRO A 8 17.51 17.00 4.58
CA PRO A 8 17.59 16.84 3.13
C PRO A 8 19.06 16.98 2.72
N SER A 9 19.63 15.90 2.18
CA SER A 9 21.03 15.83 1.72
C SER A 9 21.28 16.60 0.43
N ASP A 10 20.21 16.97 -0.29
CA ASP A 10 20.28 17.65 -1.58
C ASP A 10 19.57 19.02 -1.53
N PRO A 11 20.22 20.11 -1.99
CA PRO A 11 19.63 21.46 -2.00
C PRO A 11 18.48 21.62 -3.03
N SER A 12 18.18 20.58 -3.81
CA SER A 12 17.11 20.54 -4.82
C SER A 12 15.88 19.72 -4.40
N SER A 13 15.94 18.96 -3.31
CA SER A 13 14.81 18.13 -2.85
C SER A 13 13.93 18.91 -1.87
N HIS A 14 12.62 18.75 -2.02
CA HIS A 14 11.64 19.47 -1.21
C HIS A 14 11.59 18.86 0.21
N PRO A 15 11.56 19.66 1.30
CA PRO A 15 11.56 19.12 2.66
C PRO A 15 10.33 18.24 2.99
N LEU A 16 9.23 18.39 2.25
CA LEU A 16 8.04 17.54 2.39
C LEU A 16 8.11 16.24 1.59
N GLU A 17 9.00 16.14 0.61
CA GLU A 17 9.11 14.94 -0.22
C GLU A 17 9.48 13.73 0.64
N SER A 18 10.43 13.92 1.54
CA SER A 18 10.88 12.89 2.48
C SER A 18 9.79 12.52 3.50
N ARG A 19 8.98 13.50 3.93
CA ARG A 19 7.83 13.25 4.82
C ARG A 19 6.72 12.50 4.12
N LEU A 20 6.44 12.83 2.85
CA LEU A 20 5.41 12.16 2.06
C LEU A 20 5.81 10.70 1.80
N LYS A 21 7.07 10.44 1.46
CA LYS A 21 7.62 9.08 1.28
C LYS A 21 7.47 8.22 2.54
N ASN A 22 7.68 8.81 3.71
CA ASN A 22 7.63 8.09 5.00
C ASN A 22 6.26 8.16 5.69
N TRP A 23 5.24 8.75 5.07
CA TRP A 23 3.96 9.04 5.72
C TRP A 23 3.33 7.78 6.31
N GLU A 24 3.22 6.71 5.52
CA GLU A 24 2.62 5.45 5.98
C GLU A 24 3.40 4.83 7.15
N GLN A 25 4.72 4.82 7.07
CA GLN A 25 5.57 4.30 8.15
C GLN A 25 5.38 5.11 9.44
N THR A 26 5.33 6.45 9.34
CA THR A 26 5.11 7.30 10.52
C THR A 26 3.74 7.10 11.16
N GLN A 27 2.69 6.84 10.35
CA GLN A 27 1.37 6.48 10.89
C GLN A 27 1.38 5.13 11.60
N PHE A 28 2.06 4.14 11.01
CA PHE A 28 2.21 2.83 11.62
C PHE A 28 2.97 2.88 12.96
N ASP A 29 4.08 3.62 13.01
CA ASP A 29 4.89 3.76 14.23
C ASP A 29 4.10 4.46 15.34
N LEU A 30 3.34 5.51 15.01
CA LEU A 30 2.43 6.17 15.95
C LEU A 30 1.36 5.21 16.50
N LYS A 31 0.81 4.33 15.65
CA LYS A 31 -0.15 3.30 16.07
C LYS A 31 0.49 2.33 17.05
N MET A 32 1.69 1.83 16.75
CA MET A 32 2.42 0.91 17.63
C MET A 32 2.80 1.55 18.96
N GLU A 33 3.16 2.84 18.95
CA GLU A 33 3.41 3.59 20.18
C GLU A 33 2.14 3.70 21.04
N ASN A 34 0.99 4.03 20.43
CA ASN A 34 -0.30 4.10 21.14
C ASN A 34 -0.68 2.75 21.75
N LEU A 35 -0.52 1.65 21.00
CA LEU A 35 -0.76 0.30 21.51
C LEU A 35 0.16 -0.02 22.69
N ARG A 36 1.45 0.35 22.60
CA ARG A 36 2.41 0.18 23.68
C ARG A 36 2.00 0.95 24.95
N ARG A 37 1.51 2.18 24.79
CA ARG A 37 1.09 3.04 25.91
C ARG A 37 -0.20 2.56 26.57
N LEU A 38 -1.14 2.03 25.80
CA LEU A 38 -2.46 1.61 26.30
C LEU A 38 -2.47 0.19 26.85
N PHE A 39 -1.82 -0.73 26.14
CA PHE A 39 -1.89 -2.17 26.42
C PHE A 39 -0.56 -2.76 26.87
N GLY A 40 0.54 -2.00 26.80
CA GLY A 40 1.88 -2.49 27.15
C GLY A 40 2.63 -3.08 25.96
N THR A 41 3.83 -3.60 26.22
CA THR A 41 4.79 -3.99 25.19
C THR A 41 4.39 -5.24 24.40
N HIS A 42 3.49 -6.07 24.91
CA HIS A 42 3.07 -7.29 24.23
C HIS A 42 2.22 -7.03 22.99
N GLU A 43 1.43 -5.96 22.99
CA GLU A 43 0.47 -5.69 21.92
C GLU A 43 1.15 -5.31 20.60
N PRO A 44 2.15 -4.39 20.57
CA PRO A 44 2.92 -4.15 19.35
C PRO A 44 3.61 -5.41 18.80
N VAL A 45 4.18 -6.25 19.67
CA VAL A 45 4.85 -7.49 19.26
C VAL A 45 3.87 -8.44 18.61
N LYS A 46 2.70 -8.63 19.23
CA LYS A 46 1.62 -9.46 18.68
C LYS A 46 1.18 -8.92 17.32
N ARG A 47 1.00 -7.60 17.16
CA ARG A 47 0.59 -7.01 15.88
C ARG A 47 1.59 -7.23 14.76
N VAL A 48 2.89 -7.11 15.05
CA VAL A 48 3.94 -7.41 14.06
C VAL A 48 3.91 -8.88 13.68
N MET A 49 3.81 -9.80 14.66
CA MET A 49 3.70 -11.24 14.39
C MET A 49 2.44 -11.61 13.59
N GLU A 50 1.30 -10.97 13.86
CA GLU A 50 0.07 -11.16 13.08
C GLU A 50 0.25 -10.72 11.62
N LEU A 51 0.88 -9.57 11.39
CA LEU A 51 1.20 -9.10 10.04
C LEU A 51 2.15 -10.04 9.31
N GLU A 52 3.19 -10.53 9.99
CA GLU A 52 4.11 -11.53 9.44
C GLU A 52 3.41 -12.84 9.10
N ALA A 53 2.52 -13.32 9.97
CA ALA A 53 1.73 -14.53 9.74
C ALA A 53 0.78 -14.37 8.55
N VAL A 54 0.09 -13.22 8.42
CA VAL A 54 -0.77 -12.92 7.27
C VAL A 54 0.05 -12.92 5.98
N ASN A 55 1.19 -12.23 5.96
CA ASN A 55 2.09 -12.21 4.80
C ASN A 55 2.62 -13.62 4.44
N ALA A 56 2.90 -14.46 5.43
CA ALA A 56 3.32 -15.84 5.21
C ALA A 56 2.16 -16.76 4.78
N SER A 57 0.92 -16.40 5.09
CA SER A 57 -0.29 -17.16 4.74
C SER A 57 -0.85 -16.85 3.36
N LEU A 58 -0.47 -15.73 2.75
CA LEU A 58 -0.80 -15.36 1.35
C LEU A 58 -0.68 -16.54 0.35
N PRO A 59 0.38 -17.36 0.34
CA PRO A 59 0.49 -18.51 -0.57
C PRO A 59 -0.43 -19.71 -0.23
N LEU A 60 -1.05 -19.74 0.95
CA LEU A 60 -1.89 -20.85 1.43
C LEU A 60 -3.37 -20.65 1.16
N TYR A 61 -3.80 -19.43 0.83
CA TYR A 61 -5.20 -19.19 0.49
C TYR A 61 -5.54 -19.90 -0.82
N PRO A 62 -6.65 -20.66 -0.86
CA PRO A 62 -7.05 -21.35 -2.07
C PRO A 62 -7.25 -20.33 -3.20
N ASP A 63 -6.72 -20.66 -4.38
CA ASP A 63 -6.81 -19.82 -5.58
C ASP A 63 -8.23 -19.31 -5.85
N VAL A 64 -9.28 -19.95 -5.35
CA VAL A 64 -10.67 -19.52 -5.51
C VAL A 64 -10.98 -18.20 -4.77
N LEU A 65 -10.41 -17.96 -3.58
CA LEU A 65 -10.56 -16.68 -2.87
C LEU A 65 -9.66 -15.61 -3.50
N ARG A 66 -8.43 -15.98 -3.88
CA ARG A 66 -7.50 -15.14 -4.67
C ARG A 66 -8.09 -14.77 -6.05
N ARG A 67 -8.92 -15.65 -6.64
CA ARG A 67 -9.51 -15.47 -7.97
C ARG A 67 -10.83 -14.73 -7.92
N ALA A 68 -11.61 -14.80 -6.84
CA ALA A 68 -12.75 -13.91 -6.63
C ALA A 68 -12.30 -12.43 -6.56
N GLU A 69 -11.09 -12.20 -6.02
CA GLU A 69 -10.37 -10.93 -6.03
C GLU A 69 -9.95 -10.51 -7.46
N VAL A 70 -9.42 -11.44 -8.25
CA VAL A 70 -9.07 -11.25 -9.68
C VAL A 70 -10.29 -11.13 -10.62
N VAL A 71 -11.48 -11.57 -10.21
CA VAL A 71 -12.73 -11.54 -11.01
C VAL A 71 -13.42 -10.18 -10.95
N SER A 72 -13.07 -9.30 -10.01
CA SER A 72 -13.18 -7.85 -10.21
C SER A 72 -12.03 -7.43 -11.13
N GLY A 73 -12.18 -7.78 -12.42
CA GLY A 73 -11.11 -7.93 -13.39
C GLY A 73 -9.91 -7.02 -13.17
N ASN A 74 -8.79 -7.63 -12.78
CA ASN A 74 -7.43 -7.22 -13.12
C ASN A 74 -6.41 -8.17 -12.47
N GLY A 75 -5.89 -9.10 -13.30
CA GLY A 75 -4.95 -10.14 -12.92
C GLY A 75 -3.51 -9.65 -12.73
N ALA A 76 -3.32 -8.43 -12.20
CA ALA A 76 -2.01 -7.94 -11.82
C ALA A 76 -1.67 -8.43 -10.40
N PRO A 77 -0.53 -9.12 -10.18
CA PRO A 77 -0.09 -9.51 -8.85
C PRO A 77 0.25 -8.23 -8.05
N GLY A 78 -0.69 -7.77 -7.23
CA GLY A 78 -0.55 -6.56 -6.43
C GLY A 78 -1.79 -5.67 -6.35
N SER A 79 -2.82 -5.91 -7.17
CA SER A 79 -3.95 -4.97 -7.32
C SER A 79 -5.04 -5.05 -6.26
N ARG A 80 -4.93 -5.92 -5.26
CA ARG A 80 -5.78 -5.86 -4.07
C ARG A 80 -5.02 -6.49 -2.92
N THR A 81 -4.98 -5.76 -1.80
CA THR A 81 -4.24 -6.23 -0.63
C THR A 81 -5.15 -7.09 0.24
N ASP A 82 -4.58 -8.10 0.89
CA ASP A 82 -5.36 -9.03 1.72
C ASP A 82 -6.18 -8.24 2.76
N PRO A 83 -7.51 -8.42 2.83
CA PRO A 83 -8.35 -7.71 3.80
C PRO A 83 -7.89 -7.91 5.24
N ALA A 84 -7.31 -9.07 5.57
CA ALA A 84 -6.75 -9.31 6.90
C ALA A 84 -5.55 -8.37 7.19
N ARG A 85 -4.70 -8.13 6.20
CA ARG A 85 -3.58 -7.18 6.30
C ARG A 85 -4.09 -5.76 6.47
N GLU A 86 -5.11 -5.37 5.71
CA GLU A 86 -5.70 -4.02 5.79
C GLU A 86 -6.33 -3.75 7.16
N ILE A 87 -7.06 -4.72 7.73
CA ILE A 87 -7.64 -4.61 9.08
C ILE A 87 -6.53 -4.42 10.14
N LEU A 88 -5.44 -5.17 10.04
CA LEU A 88 -4.32 -5.06 10.97
C LEU A 88 -3.62 -3.70 10.87
N LEU A 89 -3.48 -3.17 9.65
CA LEU A 89 -2.96 -1.82 9.41
C LEU A 89 -3.98 -0.73 9.80
N GLY A 90 -5.27 -1.05 9.85
CA GLY A 90 -6.37 -0.10 10.11
C GLY A 90 -6.71 0.73 8.88
N ARG A 91 -6.56 0.16 7.69
CA ARG A 91 -6.85 0.77 6.38
C ARG A 91 -8.09 0.18 5.72
N ASP A 92 -8.89 -0.59 6.46
CA ASP A 92 -10.10 -1.27 6.00
C ASP A 92 -11.25 -0.33 5.56
N GLY A 93 -11.17 0.95 5.93
CA GLY A 93 -12.13 1.98 5.53
C GLY A 93 -11.65 2.91 4.41
N ILE A 94 -10.45 2.71 3.86
CA ILE A 94 -9.85 3.56 2.83
C ILE A 94 -9.82 2.76 1.52
N VAL A 95 -10.17 3.42 0.43
CA VAL A 95 -10.13 2.86 -0.92
C VAL A 95 -9.23 3.75 -1.75
N ASP A 96 -8.13 3.20 -2.24
CA ASP A 96 -7.21 3.87 -3.13
C ASP A 96 -7.65 3.69 -4.59
N TRP A 97 -7.12 4.53 -5.48
CA TRP A 97 -7.45 4.42 -6.90
C TRP A 97 -6.97 3.09 -7.50
N GLU A 98 -5.89 2.51 -6.95
CA GLU A 98 -5.34 1.20 -7.32
C GLU A 98 -6.31 0.05 -6.96
N ASP A 99 -7.16 0.21 -5.94
CA ASP A 99 -8.12 -0.83 -5.56
C ASP A 99 -9.30 -0.91 -6.53
N ILE A 100 -9.64 0.21 -7.19
CA ILE A 100 -10.75 0.31 -8.14
C ILE A 100 -10.26 0.08 -9.59
N TYR A 101 -9.09 0.63 -9.91
CA TYR A 101 -8.56 0.70 -11.28
C TYR A 101 -7.21 -0.01 -11.45
N GLY A 102 -6.63 -0.59 -10.41
CA GLY A 102 -5.33 -1.25 -10.50
C GLY A 102 -5.36 -2.38 -11.52
N GLY A 103 -4.35 -2.44 -12.39
CA GLY A 103 -4.31 -3.28 -13.59
C GLY A 103 -4.84 -2.63 -14.87
N MET A 104 -5.35 -1.38 -14.81
CA MET A 104 -5.49 -0.53 -16.00
C MET A 104 -4.17 0.12 -16.45
N ASP A 105 -3.06 -0.10 -15.74
CA ASP A 105 -1.73 0.43 -16.08
C ASP A 105 -1.24 -0.04 -17.46
N GLU A 106 -1.77 -1.16 -17.96
CA GLU A 106 -1.51 -1.67 -19.31
C GLU A 106 -2.39 -1.06 -20.41
N CYS A 107 -3.24 -0.08 -20.10
CA CYS A 107 -3.82 0.78 -21.12
C CYS A 107 -2.90 1.99 -21.32
N PRO A 108 -1.94 1.96 -22.28
CA PRO A 108 -1.32 3.19 -22.72
C PRO A 108 -2.39 3.92 -23.51
N LEU A 109 -3.26 4.64 -22.81
CA LEU A 109 -4.03 5.71 -23.42
C LEU A 109 -3.05 6.85 -23.65
N ASP A 110 -2.13 6.62 -24.59
CA ASP A 110 -1.50 7.70 -25.32
C ASP A 110 -2.59 8.28 -26.22
N PHE A 111 -3.49 9.02 -25.57
CA PHE A 111 -4.60 9.70 -26.21
C PHE A 111 -4.08 10.60 -27.34
N HIS A 112 -2.82 11.05 -27.27
CA HIS A 112 -2.17 11.82 -28.30
C HIS A 112 -1.92 10.99 -29.57
N THR A 113 -1.32 9.79 -29.49
CA THR A 113 -1.16 8.93 -30.68
C THR A 113 -2.49 8.46 -31.27
N ASP A 114 -3.50 8.18 -30.44
CA ASP A 114 -4.83 7.81 -30.95
C ASP A 114 -5.55 9.00 -31.63
N LEU A 115 -5.41 10.22 -31.11
CA LEU A 115 -5.92 11.42 -31.77
C LEU A 115 -5.17 11.72 -33.07
N GLU A 116 -3.85 11.52 -33.10
CA GLU A 116 -3.04 11.70 -34.29
C GLU A 116 -3.36 10.68 -35.38
N ARG A 117 -3.66 9.41 -35.04
CA ARG A 117 -4.15 8.42 -36.00
C ARG A 117 -5.50 8.81 -36.58
N ARG A 118 -6.41 9.33 -35.74
CA ARG A 118 -7.77 9.69 -36.16
C ARG A 118 -7.82 10.96 -37.01
N ASN A 119 -6.90 11.90 -36.80
CA ASN A 119 -6.87 13.19 -37.48
C ASN A 119 -5.86 13.28 -38.64
N LYS A 120 -5.16 12.21 -38.99
CA LYS A 120 -4.37 12.15 -40.22
C LYS A 120 -5.28 11.78 -41.39
N VAL A 121 -5.41 12.72 -42.33
CA VAL A 121 -5.93 12.53 -43.70
C VAL A 121 -4.93 11.75 -44.53
#